data_AF-A0A2V9I8C9-F1
#
_entry.id   AF-A0A2V9I8C9-F1
#
_cell.length_a   1.000
_cell.length_b   1.000
_cell.length_c   1.000
_cell.angle_alpha   90.00
_cell.angle_beta   90.00
_cell.angle_gamma   90.00
#
_symmetry.space_group_name_H-M   'P 1'
#
loop_
_entity.id
_entity.type
_entity.pdbx_description
1 polymer ?
#
loop_
_entity_poly.entity_id
_entity_poly.type
_entity_poly.pdbx_seq_one_letter_code
_entity_poly.pdbx_strand_id
1 'polypeptide(L)'
;MELSARPNRWLARYAAFVAFATFLLIVAGALVTSNDAGLSVPDWPTSFGSFRMPRMVGGVKYEHGHRMIAGTVGLLTLFLAVWLWKTDERKWVRRLGGIAVLTVVAQAALGGITVLFYLPAPVSVGHACLAQLFFSITVSLALFTRYDWRWDQPRIEDARALSLRRLTAGATAAIFLQLMLGAAFRHNGFGIIPHVIGAAVVTAGVFWILVRVLTRYPREPRLVRPALWLAALLAVQLLLGIGSYVMKLAARDAPQPLPPVVAVTTTHVAVGALVLAASLVLTLQAFRKSGVRSQKPEVRMEDREQESGVSPILTADS
;
A
#
# COMPACT_ATOMS: atom_id res chain seq x y z
N MET A 1 -11.64 4.07 36.82
CA MET A 1 -11.20 2.77 36.32
C MET A 1 -11.46 2.74 34.81
N GLU A 2 -10.55 3.28 34.01
CA GLU A 2 -10.65 3.19 32.54
C GLU A 2 -10.48 1.72 32.15
N LEU A 3 -11.57 1.07 31.76
CA LEU A 3 -11.51 -0.20 31.06
C LEU A 3 -10.83 0.06 29.72
N SER A 4 -9.50 -0.03 29.68
CA SER A 4 -8.77 0.01 28.41
C SER A 4 -9.38 -1.06 27.50
N ALA A 5 -10.06 -0.61 26.43
CA ALA A 5 -10.70 -1.50 25.48
C ALA A 5 -9.64 -2.49 24.98
N ARG A 6 -9.79 -3.77 25.33
CA ARG A 6 -8.81 -4.79 24.94
C ARG A 6 -8.74 -4.80 23.41
N PRO A 7 -7.55 -4.65 22.81
CA PRO A 7 -7.44 -4.59 21.37
C PRO A 7 -7.97 -5.88 20.73
N ASN A 8 -8.92 -5.73 19.81
CA ASN A 8 -9.61 -6.85 19.17
C ASN A 8 -8.68 -7.57 18.18
N ARG A 9 -8.00 -8.62 18.66
CA ARG A 9 -7.05 -9.41 17.86
C ARG A 9 -7.69 -10.02 16.60
N TRP A 10 -8.98 -10.32 16.64
CA TRP A 10 -9.71 -10.89 15.50
C TRP A 10 -9.97 -9.86 14.42
N LEU A 11 -10.27 -8.62 14.78
CA LEU A 11 -10.36 -7.52 13.83
C LEU A 11 -9.05 -7.31 13.08
N ALA A 12 -7.91 -7.35 13.77
CA ALA A 12 -6.59 -7.22 13.14
C ALA A 12 -6.28 -8.37 12.17
N ARG A 13 -6.59 -9.61 12.57
CA ARG A 13 -6.44 -10.81 11.71
C ARG A 13 -7.35 -10.73 10.49
N TYR A 14 -8.59 -10.28 10.68
CA TYR A 14 -9.54 -10.10 9.60
C TYR A 14 -9.08 -9.02 8.62
N ALA A 15 -8.61 -7.86 9.11
CA ALA A 15 -8.05 -6.82 8.24
C ALA A 15 -6.82 -7.32 7.44
N ALA A 16 -5.96 -8.13 8.06
CA ALA A 16 -4.84 -8.77 7.35
C ALA A 16 -5.32 -9.78 6.30
N PHE A 17 -6.37 -10.55 6.60
CA PHE A 17 -7.00 -11.45 5.63
C PHE A 17 -7.61 -10.68 4.45
N VAL A 18 -8.28 -9.55 4.68
CA VAL A 18 -8.80 -8.69 3.61
C VAL A 18 -7.65 -8.17 2.75
N ALA A 19 -6.55 -7.69 3.35
CA ALA A 19 -5.38 -7.25 2.58
C ALA A 19 -4.79 -8.38 1.73
N PHE A 20 -4.70 -9.61 2.27
CA PHE A 20 -4.26 -10.78 1.53
C PHE A 20 -5.22 -11.15 0.38
N ALA A 21 -6.53 -11.12 0.62
CA ALA A 21 -7.54 -11.36 -0.42
C ALA A 21 -7.46 -10.29 -1.53
N THR A 22 -7.23 -9.02 -1.18
CA THR A 22 -7.00 -7.93 -2.15
C THR A 22 -5.72 -8.16 -2.97
N PHE A 23 -4.66 -8.70 -2.36
CA PHE A 23 -3.47 -9.11 -3.11
C PHE A 23 -3.79 -10.21 -4.13
N LEU A 24 -4.55 -11.24 -3.73
CA LEU A 24 -5.01 -12.27 -4.67
C LEU A 24 -5.92 -11.71 -5.77
N LEU A 25 -6.74 -10.69 -5.47
CA LEU A 25 -7.53 -9.99 -6.47
C LEU A 25 -6.66 -9.26 -7.51
N ILE A 26 -5.55 -8.63 -7.10
CA ILE A 26 -4.57 -8.04 -8.02
C ILE A 26 -3.95 -9.12 -8.92
N VAL A 27 -3.60 -10.28 -8.35
CA VAL A 27 -3.08 -11.42 -9.13
C VAL A 27 -4.12 -11.91 -10.15
N ALA A 28 -5.39 -12.03 -9.75
CA ALA A 28 -6.48 -12.40 -10.65
C ALA A 28 -6.66 -11.38 -11.78
N GLY A 29 -6.59 -10.08 -11.49
CA GLY A 29 -6.65 -9.02 -12.50
C GLY A 29 -5.44 -9.06 -13.45
N ALA A 30 -4.25 -9.32 -12.93
CA ALA A 30 -3.06 -9.52 -13.73
C ALA A 30 -3.21 -10.73 -14.67
N LEU A 31 -3.78 -11.85 -14.20
CA LEU A 31 -4.11 -13.01 -15.03
C LEU A 31 -5.10 -12.68 -16.14
N VAL A 32 -6.12 -11.85 -15.89
CA VAL A 32 -7.05 -11.38 -16.95
C VAL A 32 -6.27 -10.66 -18.05
N THR A 33 -5.45 -9.67 -17.68
CA THR A 33 -4.69 -8.89 -18.67
C THR A 33 -3.61 -9.70 -19.37
N SER A 34 -2.93 -10.61 -18.67
CA SER A 34 -1.84 -11.41 -19.24
C SER A 34 -2.34 -12.52 -20.15
N ASN A 35 -3.57 -13.01 -19.98
CA ASN A 35 -4.21 -13.99 -20.88
C ASN A 35 -5.05 -13.32 -22.00
N ASP A 36 -4.92 -12.00 -22.20
CA ASP A 36 -5.74 -11.22 -23.14
C ASP A 36 -7.26 -11.47 -22.97
N ALA A 37 -7.68 -11.74 -21.73
CA ALA A 37 -9.02 -12.22 -21.43
C ALA A 37 -10.03 -11.10 -21.10
N GLY A 38 -9.64 -9.82 -21.19
CA GLY A 38 -10.42 -8.69 -20.67
C GLY A 38 -11.76 -8.40 -21.37
N LEU A 39 -12.02 -9.03 -22.53
CA LEU A 39 -13.29 -8.96 -23.27
C LEU A 39 -13.90 -10.34 -23.52
N SER A 40 -13.52 -11.34 -22.74
CA SER A 40 -14.09 -12.69 -22.85
C SER A 40 -15.57 -12.73 -22.46
N VAL A 41 -16.02 -11.76 -21.66
CA VAL A 41 -17.39 -11.51 -21.23
C VAL A 41 -17.71 -10.04 -21.55
N PRO A 42 -18.28 -9.75 -22.73
CA PRO A 42 -18.36 -8.39 -23.28
C PRO A 42 -19.50 -7.54 -22.69
N ASP A 43 -20.18 -8.00 -21.64
CA ASP A 43 -21.24 -7.30 -20.94
C ASP A 43 -20.91 -7.14 -19.45
N TRP A 44 -21.53 -6.13 -18.83
CA TRP A 44 -21.42 -5.83 -17.40
C TRP A 44 -22.72 -5.16 -16.93
N PRO A 45 -23.27 -5.48 -15.74
CA PRO A 45 -22.73 -6.36 -14.69
C PRO A 45 -23.03 -7.85 -14.89
N THR A 46 -23.83 -8.20 -15.90
CA THR A 46 -24.16 -9.59 -16.26
C THR A 46 -23.00 -10.32 -16.94
N SER A 47 -23.16 -11.61 -17.19
CA SER A 47 -22.32 -12.38 -18.10
C SER A 47 -23.20 -13.05 -19.16
N PHE A 48 -23.06 -12.61 -20.40
CA PHE A 48 -23.88 -12.98 -21.55
C PHE A 48 -25.39 -12.75 -21.31
N GLY A 49 -25.73 -11.59 -20.74
CA GLY A 49 -27.12 -11.17 -20.46
C GLY A 49 -27.78 -11.88 -19.27
N SER A 50 -27.02 -12.64 -18.48
CA SER A 50 -27.52 -13.40 -17.33
C SER A 50 -26.61 -13.26 -16.10
N PHE A 51 -27.17 -13.41 -14.90
CA PHE A 51 -26.42 -13.54 -13.65
C PHE A 51 -26.09 -15.01 -13.31
N ARG A 52 -26.48 -15.96 -14.17
CA ARG A 52 -26.13 -17.37 -13.98
C ARG A 52 -24.64 -17.59 -14.24
N MET A 53 -24.09 -18.61 -13.59
CA MET A 53 -22.71 -19.02 -13.79
C MET A 53 -22.46 -19.39 -15.27
N PRO A 54 -21.57 -18.69 -15.99
CA PRO A 54 -21.24 -19.03 -17.37
C PRO A 54 -20.34 -20.28 -17.42
N ARG A 55 -20.17 -20.86 -18.61
CA ARG A 55 -19.18 -21.92 -18.81
C ARG A 55 -17.77 -21.35 -18.65
N MET A 56 -17.01 -21.86 -17.69
CA MET A 56 -15.66 -21.38 -17.34
C MET A 56 -14.58 -21.94 -18.29
N VAL A 57 -14.72 -21.67 -19.59
CA VAL A 57 -13.83 -22.16 -20.65
C VAL A 57 -13.04 -20.99 -21.25
N GLY A 58 -11.78 -21.24 -21.64
CA GLY A 58 -10.94 -20.23 -22.28
C GLY A 58 -10.72 -18.99 -21.41
N GLY A 59 -10.85 -17.80 -22.00
CA GLY A 59 -10.69 -16.52 -21.31
C GLY A 59 -11.77 -16.19 -20.27
N VAL A 60 -12.99 -16.74 -20.43
CA VAL A 60 -14.13 -16.52 -19.52
C VAL A 60 -13.78 -16.89 -18.07
N LYS A 61 -12.98 -17.95 -17.89
CA LYS A 61 -12.57 -18.40 -16.55
C LYS A 61 -11.75 -17.34 -15.79
N TYR A 62 -10.94 -16.56 -16.51
CA TYR A 62 -10.13 -15.51 -15.90
C TYR A 62 -10.99 -14.28 -15.63
N GLU A 63 -11.78 -13.84 -16.61
CA GLU A 63 -12.56 -12.61 -16.48
C GLU A 63 -13.70 -12.75 -15.48
N HIS A 64 -14.57 -13.74 -15.64
CA HIS A 64 -15.66 -13.98 -14.71
C HIS A 64 -15.12 -14.40 -13.32
N GLY A 65 -14.01 -15.16 -13.28
CA GLY A 65 -13.32 -15.50 -12.04
C GLY A 65 -12.84 -14.26 -11.29
N HIS A 66 -12.23 -13.30 -11.98
CA HIS A 66 -11.83 -12.02 -11.40
C HIS A 66 -13.04 -11.24 -10.86
N ARG A 67 -14.17 -11.19 -11.59
CA ARG A 67 -15.41 -10.54 -11.13
C ARG A 67 -15.94 -11.16 -9.83
N MET A 68 -15.93 -12.49 -9.71
CA MET A 68 -16.35 -13.19 -8.48
C MET A 68 -15.43 -12.88 -7.29
N ILE A 69 -14.11 -12.88 -7.52
CA ILE A 69 -13.13 -12.53 -6.49
C ILE A 69 -13.31 -11.06 -6.08
N ALA A 70 -13.54 -10.16 -7.04
CA ALA A 70 -13.78 -8.74 -6.79
C ALA A 70 -15.03 -8.51 -5.93
N GLY A 71 -16.15 -9.17 -6.27
CA GLY A 71 -17.37 -9.13 -5.47
C GLY A 71 -17.16 -9.64 -4.04
N THR A 72 -16.42 -10.74 -3.90
CA THR A 72 -16.07 -11.31 -2.59
C THR A 72 -15.23 -10.33 -1.76
N VAL A 73 -14.17 -9.76 -2.33
CA VAL A 73 -13.33 -8.74 -1.66
C VAL A 73 -14.14 -7.50 -1.31
N GLY A 74 -15.08 -7.08 -2.16
CA GLY A 74 -16.01 -5.98 -1.86
C GLY A 74 -16.85 -6.24 -0.62
N LEU A 75 -17.45 -7.42 -0.50
CA LEU A 75 -18.22 -7.84 0.67
C LEU A 75 -17.36 -7.93 1.93
N LEU A 76 -16.17 -8.53 1.83
CA LEU A 76 -15.22 -8.60 2.93
C LEU A 76 -14.80 -7.20 3.42
N THR A 77 -14.60 -6.28 2.49
CA THR A 77 -14.25 -4.88 2.79
C THR A 77 -15.40 -4.13 3.47
N LEU A 78 -16.63 -4.34 3.01
CA LEU A 78 -17.82 -3.77 3.64
C LEU A 78 -17.97 -4.27 5.07
N PHE A 79 -17.82 -5.59 5.29
CA PHE A 79 -17.87 -6.16 6.64
C PHE A 79 -16.75 -5.62 7.54
N LEU A 80 -15.52 -5.50 7.02
CA LEU A 80 -14.40 -4.87 7.74
C LEU A 80 -14.76 -3.44 8.17
N ALA A 81 -15.31 -2.63 7.26
CA ALA A 81 -15.70 -1.26 7.55
C ALA A 81 -16.79 -1.22 8.64
N VAL A 82 -17.85 -2.02 8.53
CA VAL A 82 -18.91 -2.10 9.56
C VAL A 82 -18.34 -2.52 10.92
N TRP A 83 -17.44 -3.52 10.95
CA TRP A 83 -16.80 -3.96 12.19
C TRP A 83 -15.94 -2.84 12.81
N LEU A 84 -15.11 -2.17 12.00
CA LEU A 84 -14.33 -1.01 12.45
C LEU A 84 -15.23 0.08 13.03
N TRP A 85 -16.36 0.38 12.37
CA TRP A 85 -17.29 1.41 12.84
C TRP A 85 -17.94 1.08 14.19
N LYS A 86 -18.21 -0.21 14.44
CA LYS A 86 -18.79 -0.69 15.70
C LYS A 86 -17.79 -0.79 16.85
N THR A 87 -16.53 -1.12 16.58
CA THR A 87 -15.57 -1.50 17.64
C THR A 87 -14.35 -0.60 17.77
N ASP A 88 -13.99 0.19 16.76
CA ASP A 88 -12.80 1.06 16.81
C ASP A 88 -13.19 2.49 17.18
N GLU A 89 -12.68 2.99 18.30
CA GLU A 89 -12.97 4.34 18.79
C GLU A 89 -12.31 5.43 17.93
N ARG A 90 -11.25 5.09 17.19
CA ARG A 90 -10.44 6.04 16.44
C ARG A 90 -11.18 6.46 15.17
N LYS A 91 -11.74 7.67 15.18
CA LYS A 91 -12.52 8.24 14.06
C LYS A 91 -11.82 8.12 12.70
N TRP A 92 -10.50 8.34 12.67
CA TRP A 92 -9.70 8.28 11.44
C TRP A 92 -9.57 6.86 10.87
N VAL A 93 -9.52 5.81 11.71
CA VAL A 93 -9.50 4.41 11.26
C VAL A 93 -10.85 4.04 10.64
N ARG A 94 -11.95 4.45 11.26
CA ARG A 94 -13.31 4.25 10.72
C ARG A 94 -13.51 4.95 9.39
N ARG A 95 -13.03 6.20 9.27
CA ARG A 95 -13.04 6.95 8.00
C ARG A 95 -12.23 6.22 6.92
N LEU A 96 -11.05 5.70 7.26
CA LEU A 96 -10.24 4.92 6.32
C LEU A 96 -10.94 3.64 5.85
N GLY A 97 -11.67 2.96 6.74
CA GLY A 97 -12.55 1.83 6.38
C GLY A 97 -13.67 2.24 5.41
N GLY A 98 -14.31 3.39 5.63
CA GLY A 98 -15.29 3.94 4.69
C GLY A 98 -14.68 4.33 3.34
N ILE A 99 -13.49 4.91 3.33
CA ILE A 99 -12.73 5.21 2.11
C ILE A 99 -12.43 3.91 1.36
N ALA A 100 -12.04 2.83 2.04
CA ALA A 100 -11.81 1.53 1.40
C ALA A 100 -13.05 1.02 0.65
N VAL A 101 -14.24 1.15 1.26
CA VAL A 101 -15.52 0.80 0.61
C VAL A 101 -15.77 1.67 -0.62
N LEU A 102 -15.59 2.99 -0.52
CA LEU A 102 -15.74 3.88 -1.66
C LEU A 102 -14.76 3.55 -2.79
N THR A 103 -13.51 3.24 -2.45
CA THR A 103 -12.48 2.85 -3.42
C THR A 103 -12.83 1.55 -4.14
N VAL A 104 -13.35 0.52 -3.46
CA VAL A 104 -13.74 -0.73 -4.12
C VAL A 104 -14.98 -0.57 -5.00
N VAL A 105 -15.92 0.31 -4.64
CA VAL A 105 -17.05 0.68 -5.52
C VAL A 105 -16.57 1.40 -6.77
N ALA A 106 -15.67 2.38 -6.62
CA ALA A 106 -15.05 3.07 -7.75
C ALA A 106 -14.23 2.11 -8.64
N GLN A 107 -13.58 1.10 -8.05
CA GLN A 107 -12.91 0.03 -8.79
C GLN A 107 -13.87 -0.79 -9.64
N ALA A 108 -15.01 -1.22 -9.08
CA ALA A 108 -16.03 -1.95 -9.82
C ALA A 108 -16.59 -1.13 -10.98
N ALA A 109 -16.83 0.17 -10.77
CA ALA A 109 -17.27 1.08 -11.82
C ALA A 109 -16.23 1.22 -12.94
N LEU A 110 -14.96 1.52 -12.62
CA LEU A 110 -13.90 1.61 -13.62
C LEU A 110 -13.69 0.27 -14.35
N GLY A 111 -13.78 -0.86 -13.65
CA GLY A 111 -13.69 -2.19 -14.25
C GLY A 111 -14.82 -2.46 -15.24
N GLY A 112 -16.06 -2.09 -14.90
CA GLY A 112 -17.20 -2.16 -15.81
C GLY A 112 -17.03 -1.26 -17.03
N ILE A 113 -16.57 -0.01 -16.84
CA ILE A 113 -16.28 0.92 -17.94
C ILE A 113 -15.20 0.36 -18.88
N THR A 114 -14.15 -0.27 -18.33
CA THR A 114 -13.12 -0.94 -19.14
C THR A 114 -13.71 -1.98 -20.08
N VAL A 115 -14.68 -2.78 -19.63
CA VAL A 115 -15.35 -3.78 -20.47
C VAL A 115 -16.27 -3.10 -21.50
N LEU A 116 -17.16 -2.21 -21.03
CA LEU A 116 -18.18 -1.57 -21.86
C LEU A 116 -17.61 -0.68 -22.98
N PHE A 117 -16.39 -0.15 -22.79
CA PHE A 117 -15.72 0.72 -23.76
C PHE A 117 -14.49 0.08 -24.43
N TYR A 118 -14.34 -1.26 -24.37
CA TYR A 118 -13.30 -2.01 -25.08
C TYR A 118 -11.85 -1.67 -24.70
N LEU A 119 -11.57 -1.65 -23.38
CA LEU A 119 -10.28 -1.37 -22.74
C LEU A 119 -9.61 -0.05 -23.14
N PRO A 120 -10.27 1.11 -22.99
CA PRO A 120 -9.60 2.38 -23.24
C PRO A 120 -8.42 2.52 -22.28
N ALA A 121 -7.23 2.82 -22.82
CA ALA A 121 -5.99 2.81 -22.06
C ALA A 121 -6.04 3.70 -20.80
N PRO A 122 -6.58 4.94 -20.84
CA PRO A 122 -6.67 5.78 -19.63
C PRO A 122 -7.51 5.16 -18.52
N VAL A 123 -8.64 4.51 -18.86
CA VAL A 123 -9.52 3.86 -17.87
C VAL A 123 -8.85 2.60 -17.31
N SER A 124 -8.20 1.80 -18.16
CA SER A 124 -7.50 0.58 -17.73
C SER A 124 -6.32 0.89 -16.81
N VAL A 125 -5.53 1.93 -17.15
CA VAL A 125 -4.44 2.43 -16.29
C VAL A 125 -5.01 3.00 -14.99
N GLY A 126 -6.08 3.80 -15.06
CA GLY A 126 -6.76 4.33 -13.88
C GLY A 126 -7.29 3.24 -12.96
N HIS A 127 -7.88 2.18 -13.53
CA HIS A 127 -8.33 1.00 -12.81
C HIS A 127 -7.15 0.29 -12.12
N ALA A 128 -6.05 0.05 -12.82
CA ALA A 128 -4.85 -0.56 -12.24
C ALA A 128 -4.26 0.28 -11.09
N CYS A 129 -4.16 1.60 -11.27
CA CYS A 129 -3.65 2.51 -10.23
C CYS A 129 -4.56 2.54 -9.00
N LEU A 130 -5.87 2.62 -9.20
CA LEU A 130 -6.83 2.64 -8.10
C LEU A 130 -6.89 1.30 -7.36
N ALA A 131 -6.62 0.16 -8.02
CA ALA A 131 -6.45 -1.13 -7.37
C ALA A 131 -5.24 -1.15 -6.40
N GLN A 132 -4.14 -0.52 -6.80
CA GLN A 132 -2.93 -0.40 -5.95
C GLN A 132 -3.16 0.54 -4.75
N LEU A 133 -3.93 1.61 -4.93
CA LEU A 133 -4.36 2.47 -3.82
C LEU A 133 -5.28 1.72 -2.84
N PHE A 134 -6.24 0.97 -3.37
CA PHE A 134 -7.11 0.12 -2.55
C PHE A 134 -6.31 -0.89 -1.74
N PHE A 135 -5.36 -1.59 -2.37
CA PHE A 135 -4.46 -2.50 -1.68
C PHE A 135 -3.65 -1.80 -0.58
N SER A 136 -3.10 -0.62 -0.87
CA SER A 136 -2.38 0.22 0.11
C SER A 136 -3.26 0.60 1.32
N ILE A 137 -4.55 0.90 1.09
CA ILE A 137 -5.52 1.16 2.16
C ILE A 137 -5.75 -0.09 3.02
N THR A 138 -5.96 -1.25 2.40
CA THR A 138 -6.19 -2.51 3.15
C THR A 138 -4.96 -2.92 3.97
N VAL A 139 -3.75 -2.77 3.44
CA VAL A 139 -2.49 -2.99 4.17
C VAL A 139 -2.37 -2.01 5.34
N SER A 140 -2.73 -0.75 5.14
CA SER A 140 -2.73 0.26 6.21
C SER A 140 -3.73 -0.08 7.32
N LEU A 141 -4.96 -0.48 6.97
CA LEU A 141 -5.96 -0.95 7.94
C LEU A 141 -5.47 -2.19 8.71
N ALA A 142 -4.83 -3.14 8.02
CA ALA A 142 -4.24 -4.32 8.65
C ALA A 142 -3.13 -3.96 9.66
N LEU A 143 -2.35 -2.90 9.41
CA LEU A 143 -1.35 -2.40 10.35
C LEU A 143 -1.99 -1.65 11.53
N PHE A 144 -2.92 -0.75 11.27
CA PHE A 144 -3.49 0.15 12.28
C PHE A 144 -4.42 -0.55 13.28
N THR A 145 -4.99 -1.68 12.88
CA THR A 145 -5.80 -2.55 13.74
C THR A 145 -4.95 -3.45 14.64
N ARG A 146 -3.62 -3.55 14.41
CA ARG A 146 -2.75 -4.32 15.31
C ARG A 146 -2.71 -3.71 16.70
N TYR A 147 -2.69 -4.57 17.71
CA TYR A 147 -2.66 -4.18 19.13
C TYR A 147 -1.41 -3.39 19.52
N ASP A 148 -0.29 -3.60 18.81
CA ASP A 148 1.01 -2.97 19.08
C ASP A 148 1.22 -1.70 18.24
N TRP A 149 0.23 -1.28 17.45
CA TRP A 149 0.29 -0.06 16.65
C TRP A 149 -0.20 1.15 17.44
N ARG A 150 0.73 1.99 17.89
CA ARG A 150 0.44 3.27 18.57
C ARG A 150 1.34 4.40 18.06
N TRP A 151 0.77 5.59 17.91
CA TRP A 151 1.43 6.78 17.35
C TRP A 151 2.13 7.66 18.41
N ASP A 152 1.85 7.39 19.68
CA ASP A 152 2.28 8.09 20.89
C ASP A 152 3.62 7.57 21.46
N GLN A 153 4.24 6.58 20.82
CA GLN A 153 5.53 6.06 21.25
C GLN A 153 6.65 7.10 21.12
N PRO A 154 7.67 7.06 22.00
CA PRO A 154 8.87 7.86 21.87
C PRO A 154 9.51 7.67 20.49
N ARG A 155 9.91 8.78 19.87
CA ARG A 155 10.50 8.82 18.53
C ARG A 155 12.00 9.04 18.63
N ILE A 156 12.72 8.36 17.76
CA ILE A 156 14.15 8.57 17.53
C ILE A 156 14.33 9.90 16.81
N GLU A 157 15.23 10.74 17.32
CA GLU A 157 15.49 12.06 16.78
C GLU A 157 16.11 11.98 15.37
N ASP A 158 15.54 12.73 14.43
CA ASP A 158 16.02 12.81 13.03
C ASP A 158 16.15 14.27 12.60
N ALA A 159 17.25 14.91 12.98
CA ALA A 159 17.52 16.32 12.76
C ALA A 159 18.12 16.65 11.37
N ARG A 160 17.90 15.82 10.35
CA ARG A 160 18.45 16.05 8.99
C ARG A 160 17.52 16.87 8.09
N ALA A 161 18.11 17.59 7.13
CA ALA A 161 17.39 18.38 6.12
C ALA A 161 16.34 17.55 5.36
N LEU A 162 16.68 16.33 4.94
CA LEU A 162 15.72 15.35 4.45
C LEU A 162 15.52 14.25 5.51
N SER A 163 14.43 14.37 6.27
CA SER A 163 14.06 13.37 7.26
C SER A 163 13.71 12.03 6.59
N LEU A 164 13.95 10.93 7.31
CA LEU A 164 13.62 9.57 6.88
C LEU A 164 12.15 9.45 6.47
N ARG A 165 11.25 10.20 7.13
CA ARG A 165 9.82 10.29 6.81
C ARG A 165 9.58 10.80 5.39
N ARG A 166 10.22 11.93 5.04
CA ARG A 166 10.09 12.55 3.71
C ARG A 166 10.71 11.66 2.65
N LEU A 167 11.87 11.07 2.94
CA LEU A 167 12.56 10.16 2.03
C LEU A 167 11.73 8.91 1.73
N THR A 168 11.20 8.24 2.75
CA THR A 168 10.38 7.04 2.58
C THR A 168 9.04 7.35 1.91
N ALA A 169 8.37 8.45 2.28
CA ALA A 169 7.15 8.89 1.59
C ALA A 169 7.41 9.24 0.11
N GLY A 170 8.50 9.94 -0.18
CA GLY A 170 8.92 10.24 -1.55
C GLY A 170 9.19 8.97 -2.37
N ALA A 171 9.84 7.96 -1.76
CA ALA A 171 10.05 6.67 -2.41
C ALA A 171 8.75 5.90 -2.64
N THR A 172 7.81 5.89 -1.67
CA THR A 172 6.48 5.28 -1.87
C THR A 172 5.73 5.95 -3.02
N ALA A 173 5.76 7.29 -3.10
CA ALA A 173 5.17 8.03 -4.22
C ALA A 173 5.86 7.71 -5.55
N ALA A 174 7.20 7.66 -5.58
CA ALA A 174 7.95 7.28 -6.77
C ALA A 174 7.65 5.84 -7.24
N ILE A 175 7.52 4.89 -6.31
CA ILE A 175 7.14 3.50 -6.62
C ILE A 175 5.71 3.44 -7.16
N PHE A 176 4.78 4.21 -6.60
CA PHE A 176 3.41 4.30 -7.11
C PHE A 176 3.38 4.86 -8.55
N LEU A 177 4.12 5.95 -8.81
CA LEU A 177 4.29 6.51 -10.15
C LEU A 177 4.94 5.50 -11.10
N GLN A 178 5.94 4.75 -10.65
CA GLN A 178 6.57 3.70 -11.45
C GLN A 178 5.59 2.57 -11.83
N LEU A 179 4.69 2.20 -10.92
CA LEU A 179 3.60 1.26 -11.17
C LEU A 179 2.62 1.80 -12.21
N MET A 180 2.28 3.09 -12.13
CA MET A 180 1.46 3.78 -13.13
C MET A 180 2.13 3.78 -14.52
N LEU A 181 3.44 4.06 -14.59
CA LEU A 181 4.20 3.99 -15.84
C LEU A 181 4.23 2.55 -16.40
N GLY A 182 4.33 1.54 -15.54
CA GLY A 182 4.27 0.14 -15.95
C GLY A 182 2.88 -0.28 -16.47
N ALA A 183 1.81 0.18 -15.81
CA ALA A 183 0.45 -0.02 -16.29
C ALA A 183 0.21 0.70 -17.63
N ALA A 184 0.70 1.93 -17.77
CA ALA A 184 0.61 2.69 -19.01
C ALA A 184 1.37 2.01 -20.16
N PHE A 185 2.57 1.48 -19.91
CA PHE A 185 3.29 0.68 -20.90
C PHE A 185 2.50 -0.57 -21.30
N ARG A 186 1.93 -1.29 -20.32
CA ARG A 186 1.12 -2.50 -20.59
C ARG A 186 -0.11 -2.23 -21.45
N HIS A 187 -0.77 -1.09 -21.25
CA HIS A 187 -1.98 -0.69 -21.97
C HIS A 187 -1.70 0.21 -23.18
N ASN A 188 -0.47 0.22 -23.70
CA ASN A 188 -0.06 1.01 -24.87
C ASN A 188 -0.25 2.54 -24.73
N GLY A 189 -0.28 3.07 -23.51
CA GLY A 189 -0.37 4.50 -23.24
C GLY A 189 0.97 5.24 -23.36
N PHE A 190 2.09 4.56 -23.04
CA PHE A 190 3.45 5.09 -23.20
C PHE A 190 4.41 4.00 -23.68
N GLY A 191 5.55 4.40 -24.25
CA GLY A 191 6.66 3.47 -24.50
C GLY A 191 7.33 2.99 -23.21
N ILE A 192 8.26 2.05 -23.33
CA ILE A 192 8.98 1.46 -22.19
C ILE A 192 9.97 2.42 -21.51
N ILE A 193 10.47 3.43 -22.23
CA ILE A 193 11.57 4.31 -21.75
C ILE A 193 11.22 5.01 -20.42
N PRO A 194 10.07 5.68 -20.26
CA PRO A 194 9.67 6.25 -18.96
C PRO A 194 9.70 5.24 -17.82
N HIS A 195 9.24 4.01 -18.06
CA HIS A 195 9.24 2.95 -17.06
C HIS A 195 10.66 2.50 -16.69
N VAL A 196 11.60 2.43 -17.64
CA VAL A 196 13.00 2.08 -17.35
C VAL A 196 13.70 3.18 -16.56
N ILE A 197 13.52 4.45 -16.95
CA ILE A 197 14.08 5.60 -16.22
C ILE A 197 13.51 5.65 -14.80
N GLY A 198 12.19 5.49 -14.65
CA GLY A 198 11.55 5.44 -13.34
C GLY A 198 12.03 4.28 -12.47
N ALA A 199 12.32 3.11 -13.06
CA ALA A 199 12.90 1.97 -12.33
C ALA A 199 14.29 2.31 -11.76
N ALA A 200 15.13 3.02 -12.53
CA ALA A 200 16.44 3.47 -12.06
C ALA A 200 16.32 4.47 -10.89
N VAL A 201 15.40 5.44 -11.00
CA VAL A 201 15.12 6.42 -9.93
C VAL A 201 14.63 5.73 -8.65
N VAL A 202 13.67 4.81 -8.77
CA VAL A 202 13.16 4.00 -7.64
C VAL A 202 14.30 3.20 -7.00
N THR A 203 15.16 2.59 -7.81
CA THR A 203 16.28 1.78 -7.31
C THR A 203 17.30 2.62 -6.53
N ALA A 204 17.67 3.78 -7.05
CA ALA A 204 18.54 4.70 -6.33
C ALA A 204 17.91 5.18 -5.00
N GLY A 205 16.61 5.50 -5.01
CA GLY A 205 15.88 5.92 -3.81
C GLY A 205 15.78 4.83 -2.74
N VAL A 206 15.46 3.59 -3.14
CA VAL A 206 15.40 2.44 -2.21
C VAL A 206 16.78 2.10 -1.67
N PHE A 207 17.83 2.13 -2.49
CA PHE A 207 19.19 1.93 -2.04
C PHE A 207 19.62 3.00 -1.03
N TRP A 208 19.30 4.28 -1.27
CA TRP A 208 19.57 5.36 -0.33
C TRP A 208 18.86 5.14 1.01
N ILE A 209 17.58 4.74 0.98
CA ILE A 209 16.82 4.40 2.19
C ILE A 209 17.48 3.24 2.93
N LEU A 210 17.87 2.18 2.22
CA LEU A 210 18.51 1.00 2.83
C LEU A 210 19.79 1.40 3.56
N VAL A 211 20.69 2.10 2.89
CA VAL A 211 21.94 2.59 3.49
C VAL A 211 21.65 3.49 4.69
N ARG A 212 20.68 4.42 4.58
CA ARG A 212 20.28 5.32 5.67
C ARG A 212 19.76 4.55 6.89
N VAL A 213 18.92 3.53 6.68
CA VAL A 213 18.34 2.72 7.75
C VAL A 213 19.42 1.87 8.43
N LEU A 214 20.26 1.19 7.66
CA LEU A 214 21.31 0.31 8.21
C LEU A 214 22.39 1.09 8.96
N THR A 215 22.72 2.32 8.51
CA THR A 215 23.76 3.13 9.16
C THR A 215 23.27 3.91 10.38
N ARG A 216 22.01 4.34 10.42
CA ARG A 216 21.50 5.24 11.47
C ARG A 216 20.47 4.63 12.40
N TYR A 217 19.81 3.57 11.96
CA TYR A 217 18.81 2.86 12.75
C TYR A 217 19.13 1.36 12.89
N PRO A 218 20.41 0.92 13.03
CA PRO A 218 20.76 -0.50 13.03
C PRO A 218 20.10 -1.28 14.17
N ARG A 219 19.75 -0.61 15.28
CA ARG A 219 19.12 -1.20 16.46
C ARG A 219 17.59 -1.16 16.44
N GLU A 220 16.95 -0.61 15.40
CA GLU A 220 15.49 -0.55 15.29
C GLU A 220 15.00 -1.56 14.23
N PRO A 221 14.70 -2.82 14.62
CA PRO A 221 14.32 -3.88 13.69
C PRO A 221 13.04 -3.59 12.90
N ARG A 222 12.17 -2.71 13.41
CA ARG A 222 10.92 -2.30 12.73
C ARG A 222 11.19 -1.37 11.55
N LEU A 223 12.39 -0.81 11.42
CA LEU A 223 12.85 -0.08 10.24
C LEU A 223 13.77 -0.95 9.37
N VAL A 224 14.70 -1.68 10.00
CA VAL A 224 15.68 -2.51 9.28
C VAL A 224 15.02 -3.63 8.48
N ARG A 225 14.12 -4.42 9.10
CA ARG A 225 13.51 -5.57 8.41
C ARG A 225 12.67 -5.14 7.19
N PRO A 226 11.77 -4.13 7.28
CA PRO A 226 11.04 -3.67 6.10
C PRO A 226 11.95 -3.07 5.01
N ALA A 227 13.04 -2.39 5.38
CA ALA A 227 14.00 -1.88 4.40
C ALA A 227 14.72 -3.00 3.64
N LEU A 228 15.12 -4.07 4.33
CA LEU A 228 15.71 -5.25 3.71
C LEU A 228 14.71 -5.98 2.81
N TRP A 229 13.47 -6.17 3.27
CA TRP A 229 12.41 -6.77 2.45
C TRP A 229 12.10 -5.94 1.20
N LEU A 230 12.03 -4.62 1.33
CA LEU A 230 11.83 -3.72 0.20
C LEU A 230 12.95 -3.86 -0.84
N ALA A 231 14.21 -3.90 -0.38
CA ALA A 231 15.36 -4.09 -1.27
C ALA A 231 15.36 -5.46 -1.96
N ALA A 232 15.04 -6.53 -1.22
CA ALA A 232 14.95 -7.89 -1.76
C ALA A 232 13.83 -8.01 -2.80
N LEU A 233 12.63 -7.50 -2.48
CA LEU A 233 11.50 -7.48 -3.41
C LEU A 233 11.82 -6.65 -4.67
N LEU A 234 12.52 -5.52 -4.52
CA LEU A 234 12.93 -4.70 -5.66
C LEU A 234 13.91 -5.45 -6.56
N ALA A 235 14.90 -6.17 -6.00
CA ALA A 235 15.83 -6.97 -6.79
C ALA A 235 15.07 -8.03 -7.63
N VAL A 236 14.12 -8.74 -7.01
CA VAL A 236 13.24 -9.68 -7.71
C VAL A 236 12.40 -8.97 -8.77
N GLN A 237 11.86 -7.79 -8.47
CA GLN A 237 11.05 -6.99 -9.41
C GLN A 237 11.83 -6.59 -10.65
N LEU A 238 13.11 -6.21 -10.51
CA LEU A 238 13.97 -5.86 -11.64
C LEU A 238 14.24 -7.07 -12.54
N LEU A 239 14.57 -8.22 -11.94
CA LEU A 239 14.77 -9.47 -12.69
C LEU A 239 13.50 -9.88 -13.44
N LEU A 240 12.34 -9.83 -12.77
CA LEU A 240 11.05 -10.09 -13.38
C LEU A 240 10.69 -9.07 -14.48
N GLY A 241 11.11 -7.82 -14.35
CA GLY A 241 10.86 -6.77 -15.34
C GLY A 241 11.65 -7.00 -16.63
N ILE A 242 12.94 -7.29 -16.50
CA ILE A 242 13.80 -7.70 -17.62
C ILE A 242 13.24 -8.97 -18.26
N GLY A 243 12.94 -9.99 -17.46
CA GLY A 243 12.36 -11.25 -17.94
C GLY A 243 11.04 -11.04 -18.68
N SER A 244 10.14 -10.22 -18.12
CA SER A 244 8.86 -9.87 -18.76
C SER A 244 9.06 -9.19 -20.10
N TYR A 245 9.99 -8.24 -20.21
CA TYR A 245 10.27 -7.55 -21.47
C TYR A 245 10.84 -8.47 -22.53
N VAL A 246 11.89 -9.24 -22.18
CA VAL A 246 12.55 -10.19 -23.10
C VAL A 246 11.57 -11.26 -23.58
N MET A 247 10.80 -11.84 -22.67
CA MET A 247 9.85 -12.90 -23.02
C MET A 247 8.67 -12.37 -23.85
N LYS A 248 8.18 -11.15 -23.60
CA LYS A 248 7.16 -10.54 -24.48
C LYS A 248 7.72 -10.24 -25.86
N LEU A 249 8.97 -9.78 -25.96
CA LEU A 249 9.61 -9.52 -27.26
C LEU A 249 9.81 -10.80 -28.05
N ALA A 250 10.26 -11.89 -27.41
CA ALA A 250 10.45 -13.19 -28.02
C ALA A 250 9.12 -13.86 -28.46
N ALA A 251 8.02 -13.56 -27.76
CA ALA A 251 6.69 -14.11 -28.04
C ALA A 251 5.77 -13.15 -28.83
N ARG A 252 6.30 -12.07 -29.41
CA ARG A 252 5.48 -11.02 -30.06
C ARG A 252 4.65 -11.54 -31.24
N ASP A 253 5.13 -12.57 -31.92
CA ASP A 253 4.52 -13.18 -33.11
C ASP A 253 3.70 -14.44 -32.75
N ALA A 254 3.57 -14.75 -31.45
CA ALA A 254 2.78 -15.89 -31.00
C ALA A 254 1.27 -15.62 -31.21
N PRO A 255 0.49 -16.60 -31.69
CA PRO A 255 -0.94 -16.40 -31.97
C PRO A 255 -1.80 -16.24 -30.69
N GLN A 256 -1.23 -16.55 -29.52
CA GLN A 256 -1.90 -16.44 -28.22
C GLN A 256 -0.86 -16.29 -27.09
N PRO A 257 -1.27 -15.78 -25.90
CA PRO A 257 -0.39 -15.68 -24.74
C PRO A 257 0.21 -17.02 -24.33
N LEU A 258 1.53 -17.10 -24.33
CA LEU A 258 2.25 -18.31 -23.91
C LEU A 258 2.26 -18.43 -22.37
N PRO A 259 2.01 -19.61 -21.77
CA PRO A 259 1.96 -19.77 -20.32
C PRO A 259 3.18 -19.24 -19.55
N PRO A 260 4.43 -19.40 -20.02
CA PRO A 260 5.60 -18.81 -19.35
C PRO A 260 5.58 -17.26 -19.35
N VAL A 261 5.11 -16.64 -20.45
CA VAL A 261 4.97 -15.18 -20.56
C VAL A 261 3.89 -14.68 -19.61
N VAL A 262 2.75 -15.40 -19.55
CA VAL A 262 1.67 -15.11 -18.60
C VAL A 262 2.19 -15.18 -17.17
N ALA A 263 2.93 -16.23 -16.82
CA ALA A 263 3.47 -16.44 -15.49
C ALA A 263 4.44 -15.30 -15.07
N VAL A 264 5.42 -14.97 -15.91
CA VAL A 264 6.41 -13.91 -15.56
C VAL A 264 5.75 -12.54 -15.45
N THR A 265 4.85 -12.18 -16.38
CA THR A 265 4.18 -10.87 -16.40
C THR A 265 3.16 -10.70 -15.28
N THR A 266 2.48 -11.79 -14.89
CA THR A 266 1.59 -11.81 -13.73
C THR A 266 2.40 -11.68 -12.44
N THR A 267 3.49 -12.43 -12.32
CA THR A 267 4.37 -12.38 -11.16
C THR A 267 5.02 -11.00 -11.01
N HIS A 268 5.41 -10.36 -12.10
CA HIS A 268 5.94 -9.00 -12.09
C HIS A 268 4.94 -7.97 -11.53
N VAL A 269 3.64 -8.13 -11.81
CA VAL A 269 2.60 -7.24 -11.24
C VAL A 269 2.41 -7.51 -9.75
N ALA A 270 2.35 -8.80 -9.39
CA ALA A 270 2.18 -9.23 -8.01
C ALA A 270 3.33 -8.72 -7.13
N VAL A 271 4.57 -8.95 -7.55
CA VAL A 271 5.75 -8.45 -6.83
C VAL A 271 5.81 -6.93 -6.84
N GLY A 272 5.41 -6.26 -7.94
CA GLY A 272 5.29 -4.79 -7.97
C GLY A 272 4.34 -4.24 -6.92
N ALA A 273 3.19 -4.90 -6.71
CA ALA A 273 2.25 -4.55 -5.64
C ALA A 273 2.87 -4.77 -4.24
N LEU A 274 3.64 -5.84 -4.05
CA LEU A 274 4.36 -6.11 -2.80
C LEU A 274 5.48 -5.10 -2.54
N VAL A 275 6.19 -4.63 -3.57
CA VAL A 275 7.18 -3.54 -3.46
C VAL A 275 6.51 -2.27 -2.95
N LEU A 276 5.35 -1.90 -3.50
CA LEU A 276 4.57 -0.75 -3.02
C LEU A 276 4.13 -0.94 -1.56
N ALA A 277 3.57 -2.11 -1.22
CA ALA A 277 3.13 -2.41 0.15
C ALA A 277 4.30 -2.39 1.15
N ALA A 278 5.46 -2.97 0.81
CA ALA A 278 6.66 -2.95 1.65
C ALA A 278 7.19 -1.53 1.85
N SER A 279 7.20 -0.71 0.79
CA SER A 279 7.56 0.71 0.87
C SER A 279 6.60 1.48 1.78
N LEU A 280 5.28 1.28 1.62
CA LEU A 280 4.27 1.90 2.47
C LEU A 280 4.43 1.51 3.94
N VAL A 281 4.65 0.22 4.22
CA VAL A 281 4.91 -0.27 5.58
C VAL A 281 6.13 0.44 6.17
N LEU A 282 7.24 0.52 5.42
CA LEU A 282 8.44 1.23 5.87
C LEU A 282 8.17 2.71 6.11
N THR A 283 7.42 3.38 5.24
CA THR A 283 6.99 4.77 5.40
C THR A 283 6.19 4.95 6.69
N LEU A 284 5.16 4.14 6.92
CA LEU A 284 4.36 4.21 8.15
C LEU A 284 5.20 3.94 9.40
N GLN A 285 6.17 3.02 9.32
CA GLN A 285 7.12 2.77 10.40
C GLN A 285 8.05 3.97 10.64
N ALA A 286 8.56 4.61 9.60
CA ALA A 286 9.38 5.82 9.72
C ALA A 286 8.60 6.96 10.39
N PHE A 287 7.34 7.19 10.00
CA PHE A 287 6.47 8.18 10.67
C PHE A 287 6.21 7.84 12.14
N ARG A 288 6.09 6.55 12.45
CA ARG A 288 5.89 6.07 13.82
C ARG A 288 7.17 6.18 14.68
N LYS A 289 8.35 5.95 14.10
CA LYS A 289 9.61 5.74 14.85
C LYS A 289 10.61 6.88 14.79
N SER A 290 10.69 7.65 13.72
CA SER A 290 11.58 8.82 13.65
C SER A 290 10.79 10.11 13.78
N GLY A 291 11.37 11.21 14.24
CA GLY A 291 10.74 12.53 14.30
C GLY A 291 11.65 13.60 14.87
N VAL A 292 11.25 14.87 14.78
CA VAL A 292 11.94 15.97 15.48
C VAL A 292 11.50 15.94 16.94
N ARG A 293 12.44 16.10 17.88
CA ARG A 293 12.14 16.17 19.32
C ARG A 293 11.17 17.33 19.55
N SER A 294 10.01 17.04 20.14
CA SER A 294 9.15 18.10 20.65
C SER A 294 9.84 18.63 21.90
N GLN A 295 10.39 19.85 21.84
CA GLN A 295 10.72 20.58 23.06
C GLN A 295 9.38 20.81 23.78
N LYS A 296 9.04 19.96 24.74
CA LYS A 296 8.20 20.43 25.84
C LYS A 296 9.09 21.43 26.59
N PRO A 297 8.66 22.69 26.81
CA PRO A 297 9.40 23.56 27.68
C PRO A 297 9.49 22.84 29.01
N GLU A 298 10.73 22.54 29.41
CA GLU A 298 11.03 22.15 30.77
C GLU A 298 10.61 23.36 31.59
N VAL A 299 9.47 23.26 32.29
CA VAL A 299 9.07 24.29 33.25
C VAL A 299 10.15 24.23 34.31
N ARG A 300 11.13 25.12 34.16
CA ARG A 300 12.24 25.32 35.08
C ARG A 300 11.62 25.73 36.41
N MET A 301 11.47 24.75 37.30
CA MET A 301 11.17 24.95 38.72
C MET A 301 12.40 25.57 39.41
N GLU A 302 12.89 26.73 38.95
CA GLU A 302 13.93 27.48 39.66
C GLU A 302 13.54 28.93 39.97
N ASP A 303 12.45 29.45 39.39
CA ASP A 303 12.08 30.86 39.63
C ASP A 303 11.01 31.07 40.72
N ARG A 304 10.68 30.06 41.54
CA ARG A 304 9.71 30.20 42.65
C ARG A 304 10.31 30.35 44.05
N GLU A 305 11.62 30.23 44.21
CA GLU A 305 12.28 30.40 45.52
C GLU A 305 12.99 31.75 45.71
N GLN A 306 12.99 32.63 44.70
CA GLN A 306 13.61 33.97 44.83
C GLN A 306 12.64 35.12 45.11
N GLU A 307 11.32 34.88 45.12
CA GLU A 307 10.32 35.90 45.49
C GLU A 307 9.89 35.87 46.97
N SER A 308 10.35 34.91 47.79
CA SER A 308 10.18 35.00 49.26
C SER A 308 11.30 35.83 49.88
N GLY A 309 11.42 37.09 49.46
CA GLY A 309 12.19 38.11 50.16
C GLY A 309 11.53 38.41 51.50
N VAL A 310 11.86 37.64 52.53
CA VAL A 310 11.59 38.00 53.93
C VAL A 310 12.91 38.44 54.54
N SER A 311 13.05 39.76 54.70
CA SER A 311 14.17 40.41 55.36
C SER A 311 14.16 40.11 56.87
N PRO A 312 15.30 39.83 57.52
CA PRO A 312 15.34 39.64 58.97
C PRO A 312 15.32 41.01 59.67
N ILE A 313 14.24 41.29 60.41
CA ILE A 313 14.20 42.41 61.36
C ILE A 313 15.03 42.00 62.57
N LEU A 314 16.19 42.67 62.72
CA LEU A 314 16.93 42.78 63.97
C LEU A 314 16.11 43.60 64.97
N THR A 315 15.84 43.04 66.14
CA THR A 315 15.61 43.81 67.38
C THR A 315 16.52 43.28 68.46
N ALA A 316 17.40 44.15 68.93
CA ALA A 316 18.27 43.98 70.07
C ALA A 316 17.56 44.33 71.40
N ASP A 317 18.19 43.89 72.49
CA ASP A 317 18.05 44.30 73.90
C ASP A 317 16.76 43.99 74.66
N SER A 318 16.79 43.01 75.57
CA SER A 318 17.14 43.18 77.01
C SER A 318 17.04 41.86 77.78
#